data_AF-A0A8X6GHR3-F1
#
_entry.id   AF-A0A8X6GHR3-F1
#
_cell.length_a   1.000
_cell.length_b   1.000
_cell.length_c   1.000
_cell.angle_alpha   90.00
_cell.angle_beta   90.00
_cell.angle_gamma   90.00
#
_symmetry.space_group_name_H-M   'P 1'
#
loop_
_entity.id
_entity.type
_entity.pdbx_description
1 polymer ?
#
loop_
_entity_poly.entity_id
_entity_poly.type
_entity_poly.pdbx_seq_one_letter_code
_entity_poly.pdbx_strand_id
1 'polypeptide(L)'
;MAQKSWYWLKRKLFSVPRVRVPTAAFFTDVEATVYAEQLTLLEGESFGCSDISELRIPFLKCEQSPDRVTFKHLSEWTVYTIHAQFCPKRRVQIVSHFIEIANALHQMRNVHSEVAIISALSSAPIERPKGLVSLRAVGEFLVPVTTRRTWAL
;
A
#
# COMPACT_ATOMS: atom_id res chain seq x y z
N MET A 1 1.05 36.64 -33.94
CA MET A 1 1.67 37.26 -32.74
C MET A 1 0.68 37.56 -31.59
N ALA A 2 -0.65 37.54 -31.80
CA ALA A 2 -1.64 37.89 -30.77
C ALA A 2 -1.83 36.87 -29.61
N GLN A 3 -1.57 35.58 -29.85
CA GLN A 3 -1.80 34.50 -28.86
C GLN A 3 -0.98 34.65 -27.58
N LYS A 4 0.28 35.11 -27.70
CA LYS A 4 1.23 35.20 -26.59
C LYS A 4 0.88 36.35 -25.63
N SER A 5 0.35 37.45 -26.16
CA SER A 5 -0.08 38.61 -25.36
C SER A 5 -1.31 38.28 -24.51
N TRP A 6 -2.26 37.54 -25.09
CA TRP A 6 -3.47 37.10 -24.41
C TRP A 6 -3.20 36.14 -23.25
N TYR A 7 -2.23 35.23 -23.44
CA TYR A 7 -1.76 34.32 -22.39
C TYR A 7 -1.08 35.06 -21.22
N TRP A 8 -0.32 36.11 -21.53
CA TRP A 8 0.36 36.92 -20.52
C TRP A 8 -0.62 37.77 -19.70
N LEU A 9 -1.63 38.36 -20.35
CA LEU A 9 -2.70 39.12 -19.70
C LEU A 9 -3.54 38.26 -18.76
N LYS A 10 -3.90 37.03 -19.15
CA LYS A 10 -4.68 36.10 -18.31
C LYS A 10 -3.96 35.75 -17.00
N ARG A 11 -2.64 35.51 -17.03
CA ARG A 11 -1.85 35.23 -15.81
C ARG A 11 -1.74 36.42 -14.85
N LYS A 12 -1.85 37.64 -15.38
CA LYS A 12 -1.79 38.88 -14.58
C LYS A 12 -3.14 39.20 -13.93
N LEU A 13 -4.24 38.91 -14.63
CA LEU A 13 -5.62 39.14 -14.17
C LEU A 13 -6.14 38.05 -13.24
N PHE A 14 -5.68 36.80 -13.41
CA PHE A 14 -6.03 35.67 -12.55
C PHE A 14 -4.76 35.11 -11.93
N SER A 15 -4.37 35.66 -10.77
CA SER A 15 -3.27 35.11 -10.00
C SER A 15 -3.61 33.68 -9.61
N VAL A 16 -2.86 32.71 -10.14
CA VAL A 16 -2.97 31.31 -9.73
C VAL A 16 -2.77 31.26 -8.21
N PRO A 17 -3.72 30.72 -7.42
CA PRO A 17 -3.52 30.58 -6.00
C PRO A 17 -2.23 29.79 -5.79
N ARG A 18 -1.28 30.37 -5.08
CA ARG A 18 -0.04 29.69 -4.73
C ARG A 18 -0.38 28.65 -3.66
N VAL A 19 -0.77 27.46 -4.11
CA VAL A 19 -0.79 26.29 -3.25
C VAL A 19 0.65 26.08 -2.81
N ARG A 20 0.92 26.15 -1.51
CA ARG A 20 2.20 25.69 -0.96
C ARG A 20 2.23 24.19 -1.19
N VAL A 21 2.97 23.76 -2.23
CA VAL A 21 3.29 22.35 -2.40
C VAL A 21 4.11 21.97 -1.18
N PRO A 22 3.65 21.05 -0.32
CA PRO A 22 4.47 20.60 0.79
C PRO A 22 5.80 20.08 0.22
N THR A 23 6.91 20.43 0.86
CA THR A 23 8.20 19.80 0.60
C THR A 23 7.95 18.29 0.59
N ALA A 24 8.37 17.59 -0.47
CA ALA A 24 8.01 16.20 -0.72
C ALA A 24 8.09 15.37 0.58
N ALA A 25 6.93 15.04 1.15
CA ALA A 25 6.87 14.23 2.35
C ALA A 25 7.46 12.87 2.00
N PHE A 26 8.48 12.44 2.74
CA PHE A 26 8.94 11.07 2.64
C PHE A 26 7.84 10.16 3.16
N PHE A 27 7.80 8.92 2.68
CA PHE A 27 6.83 7.91 3.11
C PHE A 27 6.72 7.79 4.64
N THR A 28 7.82 7.99 5.36
CA THR A 28 7.88 7.93 6.82
C THR A 28 7.51 9.23 7.54
N ASP A 29 7.29 10.33 6.81
CA ASP A 29 6.95 11.64 7.41
C ASP A 29 5.45 11.78 7.68
N VAL A 30 4.63 10.92 7.07
CA VAL A 30 3.19 10.84 7.29
C VAL A 30 2.94 9.80 8.37
N GLU A 31 2.00 10.09 9.27
CA GLU A 31 1.66 9.15 10.34
C GLU A 31 0.99 7.88 9.79
N ALA A 32 1.31 6.72 10.38
CA ALA A 32 0.79 5.43 9.94
C ALA A 32 -0.75 5.35 10.01
N THR A 33 -1.35 6.03 10.98
CA THR A 33 -2.81 6.16 11.15
C THR A 33 -3.45 6.86 9.96
N VAL A 34 -2.84 7.94 9.46
CA VAL A 34 -3.32 8.65 8.27
C VAL A 34 -3.32 7.72 7.06
N TYR A 35 -2.26 6.91 6.86
CA TYR A 35 -2.26 5.91 5.80
C TYR A 35 -3.38 4.88 5.98
N ALA A 36 -3.58 4.36 7.18
CA ALA A 36 -4.64 3.40 7.46
C ALA A 36 -6.04 3.98 7.18
N GLU A 37 -6.28 5.23 7.55
CA GLU A 37 -7.52 5.94 7.24
C GLU A 37 -7.73 6.10 5.74
N GLN A 38 -6.72 6.58 5.01
CA GLN A 38 -6.84 6.80 3.57
C GLN A 38 -7.01 5.49 2.79
N LEU A 39 -6.29 4.43 3.17
CA LEU A 39 -6.46 3.09 2.58
C LEU A 39 -7.87 2.54 2.84
N THR A 40 -8.41 2.75 4.04
CA THR A 40 -9.76 2.30 4.39
C THR A 40 -10.84 3.04 3.60
N LEU A 41 -10.67 4.35 3.36
CA LEU A 41 -11.59 5.10 2.50
C LEU A 41 -11.55 4.60 1.05
N LEU A 42 -10.34 4.41 0.50
CA LEU A 42 -10.13 3.93 -0.87
C LEU A 42 -10.71 2.52 -1.09
N GLU A 43 -10.52 1.62 -0.12
CA GLU A 43 -11.09 0.28 -0.18
C GLU A 43 -12.61 0.29 0.01
N GLY A 44 -13.14 1.14 0.90
CA GLY A 44 -14.59 1.27 1.11
C GLY A 44 -15.34 1.56 -0.20
N GLU A 45 -14.79 2.43 -1.04
CA GLU A 45 -15.33 2.72 -2.38
C GLU A 45 -15.25 1.51 -3.32
N SER A 46 -14.15 0.76 -3.26
CA SER A 46 -13.89 -0.40 -4.12
C SER A 46 -14.80 -1.59 -3.78
N PHE A 47 -15.02 -1.84 -2.48
CA PHE A 47 -15.96 -2.86 -2.00
C PHE A 47 -17.42 -2.47 -2.25
N GLY A 48 -17.77 -1.19 -2.09
CA GLY A 48 -19.13 -0.69 -2.35
C GLY A 48 -19.56 -0.79 -3.82
N CYS A 49 -18.60 -0.81 -4.75
CA CYS A 49 -18.84 -0.97 -6.18
C CYS A 49 -18.98 -2.44 -6.62
N SER A 50 -18.57 -3.41 -5.79
CA SER A 50 -18.59 -4.82 -6.15
C SER A 50 -20.00 -5.40 -6.00
N ASP A 51 -20.62 -5.83 -7.10
CA ASP A 51 -21.94 -6.45 -7.06
C ASP A 51 -21.87 -7.87 -6.47
N ILE A 52 -22.84 -8.23 -5.62
CA ILE A 52 -22.98 -9.57 -5.02
C ILE A 52 -23.11 -10.65 -6.10
N SER A 53 -23.63 -10.28 -7.29
CA SER A 53 -23.71 -11.19 -8.44
C SER A 53 -22.33 -11.69 -8.90
N GLU A 54 -21.26 -10.91 -8.72
CA GLU A 54 -19.87 -11.27 -9.04
C GLU A 54 -19.28 -12.31 -8.07
N LEU A 55 -19.82 -12.44 -6.86
CA LEU A 55 -19.39 -13.43 -5.86
C LEU A 55 -19.91 -14.85 -6.16
N ARG A 56 -20.88 -14.97 -7.07
CA ARG A 56 -21.64 -16.21 -7.31
C ARG A 56 -20.87 -17.25 -8.14
N ILE A 57 -19.73 -16.88 -8.74
CA ILE A 57 -18.92 -17.76 -9.59
C ILE A 57 -17.45 -17.78 -9.11
N PRO A 58 -17.12 -18.58 -8.08
CA PRO A 58 -15.82 -18.51 -7.38
C PRO A 58 -14.60 -18.85 -8.27
N PHE A 59 -14.79 -19.71 -9.26
CA PHE A 59 -13.74 -20.31 -10.09
C PHE A 59 -13.42 -19.51 -11.37
N LEU A 60 -14.21 -18.46 -11.66
CA LEU A 60 -14.07 -17.59 -12.82
C LEU A 60 -13.90 -16.12 -12.40
N LYS A 61 -13.40 -15.89 -11.18
CA LYS A 61 -13.20 -14.53 -10.68
C LYS A 61 -12.30 -13.75 -11.64
N CYS A 62 -12.87 -12.70 -12.21
CA CYS A 62 -12.16 -11.75 -13.04
C CYS A 62 -10.95 -11.25 -12.27
N GLU A 63 -9.74 -11.41 -12.82
CA GLU A 63 -8.52 -10.87 -12.21
C GLU A 63 -8.61 -9.35 -12.00
N GLN A 64 -9.53 -8.70 -12.73
CA GLN A 64 -9.78 -7.27 -12.73
C GLN A 64 -10.90 -6.83 -11.78
N SER A 65 -11.46 -7.73 -10.96
CA SER A 65 -12.44 -7.29 -9.93
C SER A 65 -11.79 -6.22 -9.04
N PRO A 66 -12.48 -5.10 -8.74
CA PRO A 66 -11.88 -3.94 -8.10
C PRO A 66 -11.16 -4.30 -6.79
N ASP A 67 -11.77 -5.17 -5.98
CA ASP A 67 -11.17 -5.69 -4.74
C ASP A 67 -9.80 -6.36 -4.96
N ARG A 68 -9.72 -7.35 -5.87
CA ARG A 68 -8.45 -8.03 -6.23
C ARG A 68 -7.40 -7.07 -6.79
N VAL A 69 -7.83 -6.09 -7.57
CA VAL A 69 -6.95 -5.08 -8.15
C VAL A 69 -6.36 -4.20 -7.06
N THR A 70 -7.18 -3.76 -6.09
CA THR A 70 -6.69 -2.98 -4.95
C THR A 70 -5.71 -3.77 -4.08
N PHE A 71 -6.02 -5.04 -3.76
CA PHE A 71 -5.12 -5.93 -3.02
C PHE A 71 -3.76 -6.06 -3.73
N LYS A 72 -3.79 -6.37 -5.03
CA LYS A 72 -2.59 -6.56 -5.84
C LYS A 72 -1.75 -5.29 -5.87
N HIS A 73 -2.35 -4.15 -6.20
CA HIS A 73 -1.63 -2.88 -6.26
C HIS A 73 -1.04 -2.48 -4.91
N LEU A 74 -1.77 -2.67 -3.81
CA LEU A 74 -1.27 -2.36 -2.47
C LEU A 74 -0.09 -3.27 -2.09
N SER A 75 -0.18 -4.56 -2.40
CA SER A 75 0.91 -5.51 -2.16
C SER A 75 2.15 -5.20 -3.00
N GLU A 76 1.97 -4.93 -4.31
CA GLU A 76 3.06 -4.58 -5.22
C GLU A 76 3.69 -3.23 -4.87
N TRP A 77 2.88 -2.24 -4.48
CA TRP A 77 3.37 -0.93 -4.02
C TRP A 77 4.22 -1.07 -2.76
N THR A 78 3.82 -1.92 -1.81
CA THR A 78 4.59 -2.21 -0.59
C THR A 78 5.97 -2.79 -0.95
N VAL A 79 5.99 -3.82 -1.80
CA VAL A 79 7.25 -4.43 -2.29
C VAL A 79 8.11 -3.40 -3.01
N TYR A 80 7.55 -2.66 -3.96
CA TYR A 80 8.28 -1.67 -4.74
C TYR A 80 8.88 -0.58 -3.86
N THR A 81 8.13 -0.05 -2.89
CA THR A 81 8.57 1.02 -1.98
C THR A 81 9.79 0.58 -1.16
N ILE A 82 9.80 -0.68 -0.71
CA ILE A 82 10.93 -1.26 0.04
C ILE A 82 12.13 -1.52 -0.89
N HIS A 83 11.88 -2.08 -2.09
CA HIS A 83 12.94 -2.41 -3.05
C HIS A 83 13.62 -1.19 -3.67
N ALA A 84 12.86 -0.12 -3.93
CA ALA A 84 13.38 1.11 -4.50
C ALA A 84 14.36 1.83 -3.55
N GLN A 85 14.30 1.55 -2.24
CA GLN A 85 15.18 2.18 -1.27
C GLN A 85 16.56 1.50 -1.24
N PHE A 86 17.60 2.19 -1.72
CA PHE A 86 18.97 1.69 -1.76
C PHE A 86 19.64 1.64 -0.38
N CYS A 87 19.32 2.59 0.52
CA CYS A 87 19.95 2.67 1.84
C CYS A 87 19.34 1.63 2.81
N PRO A 88 20.12 0.70 3.38
CA PRO A 88 19.60 -0.34 4.27
C PRO A 88 18.90 0.21 5.52
N LYS A 89 19.45 1.29 6.12
CA LYS A 89 18.86 1.94 7.30
C LYS A 89 17.47 2.49 6.99
N ARG A 90 17.33 3.19 5.86
CA ARG A 90 16.03 3.71 5.41
C ARG A 90 15.07 2.59 5.04
N ARG A 91 15.57 1.49 4.46
CA ARG A 91 14.75 0.32 4.15
C ARG A 91 14.13 -0.30 5.41
N VAL A 92 14.89 -0.43 6.51
CA VAL A 92 14.36 -0.86 7.81
C VAL A 92 13.28 0.10 8.33
N GLN A 93 13.48 1.41 8.20
CA GLN A 93 12.50 2.42 8.62
C GLN A 93 11.19 2.29 7.83
N ILE A 94 11.28 2.11 6.50
CA ILE A 94 10.11 1.88 5.63
C ILE A 94 9.37 0.61 6.04
N VAL A 95 10.08 -0.50 6.27
CA VAL A 95 9.47 -1.77 6.73
C VAL A 95 8.78 -1.58 8.08
N SER A 96 9.44 -0.92 9.04
CA SER A 96 8.87 -0.65 10.36
C SER A 96 7.60 0.18 10.26
N HIS A 97 7.60 1.18 9.38
CA HIS A 97 6.44 2.03 9.14
C HIS A 97 5.28 1.24 8.50
N PHE A 98 5.54 0.32 7.56
CA PHE A 98 4.50 -0.57 7.04
C PHE A 98 3.90 -1.48 8.12
N ILE A 99 4.69 -1.93 9.10
CA ILE A 99 4.18 -2.70 10.25
C ILE A 99 3.27 -1.82 11.12
N GLU A 100 3.64 -0.56 11.36
CA GLU A 100 2.79 0.41 12.06
C GLU A 100 1.46 0.65 11.32
N ILE A 101 1.50 0.77 9.99
CA ILE A 101 0.30 0.91 9.15
C ILE A 101 -0.58 -0.34 9.27
N ALA A 102 0.00 -1.54 9.20
CA ALA A 102 -0.75 -2.79 9.37
C ALA A 102 -1.44 -2.87 10.75
N ASN A 103 -0.74 -2.46 11.82
CA ASN A 103 -1.34 -2.40 13.15
C ASN A 103 -2.48 -1.37 13.24
N ALA A 104 -2.34 -0.21 12.60
CA ALA A 104 -3.41 0.79 12.54
C ALA A 104 -4.63 0.28 11.75
N LEU A 105 -4.40 -0.39 10.61
CA LEU A 105 -5.46 -1.04 9.83
C LEU A 105 -6.20 -2.11 10.64
N HIS A 106 -5.48 -2.90 11.44
CA HIS A 106 -6.06 -3.87 12.35
C HIS A 106 -7.01 -3.22 13.36
N GLN A 107 -6.60 -2.10 13.96
CA GLN A 107 -7.43 -1.33 14.89
C GLN A 107 -8.68 -0.74 14.21
N MET A 108 -8.57 -0.33 12.95
CA MET A 108 -9.68 0.15 12.13
C MET A 108 -10.57 -0.96 11.57
N ARG A 109 -10.24 -2.23 11.84
CA ARG A 109 -10.91 -3.43 11.29
C ARG A 109 -10.84 -3.54 9.77
N ASN A 110 -9.86 -2.88 9.15
CA ASN A 110 -9.59 -3.05 7.74
C ASN A 110 -8.63 -4.23 7.52
N VAL A 111 -9.19 -5.44 7.62
CA VAL A 111 -8.44 -6.69 7.48
C VAL A 111 -7.95 -6.95 6.05
N HIS A 112 -8.55 -6.31 5.04
CA HIS A 112 -8.19 -6.55 3.65
C HIS A 112 -6.84 -5.89 3.30
N SER A 113 -6.74 -4.58 3.51
CA SER A 113 -5.47 -3.85 3.38
C SER A 113 -4.39 -4.37 4.33
N GLU A 114 -4.76 -4.77 5.55
CA GLU A 114 -3.84 -5.37 6.52
C GLU A 114 -3.16 -6.61 5.93
N VAL A 115 -3.96 -7.55 5.41
CA VAL A 115 -3.44 -8.80 4.81
C VAL A 115 -2.63 -8.51 3.54
N ALA A 116 -3.01 -7.50 2.74
CA ALA A 116 -2.24 -7.11 1.56
C ALA A 116 -0.82 -6.67 1.93
N ILE A 117 -0.67 -5.80 2.93
CA ILE A 117 0.64 -5.34 3.42
C ILE A 117 1.43 -6.50 4.03
N ILE A 118 0.82 -7.31 4.89
CA ILE A 118 1.50 -8.47 5.51
C ILE A 118 1.99 -9.45 4.45
N SER A 119 1.14 -9.76 3.46
CA SER A 119 1.51 -10.67 2.36
C SER A 119 2.69 -10.16 1.54
N ALA A 120 2.77 -8.84 1.32
CA ALA A 120 3.92 -8.21 0.68
C ALA A 120 5.18 -8.31 1.52
N LEU A 121 5.10 -8.04 2.83
CA LEU A 121 6.24 -8.14 3.76
C LEU A 121 6.80 -9.56 3.87
N SER A 122 5.94 -10.57 3.82
CA SER A 122 6.32 -11.99 3.77
C SER A 122 6.74 -12.47 2.38
N SER A 123 6.74 -11.61 1.37
CA SER A 123 7.14 -12.01 0.03
C SER A 123 8.66 -12.27 -0.04
N ALA A 124 9.02 -13.30 -0.82
CA ALA A 124 10.39 -13.75 -0.98
C ALA A 124 11.46 -12.67 -1.28
N PRO A 125 11.19 -11.59 -2.04
CA PRO A 125 12.21 -10.58 -2.29
C PRO A 125 12.48 -9.65 -1.07
N ILE A 126 11.57 -9.60 -0.09
CA ILE A 126 11.74 -8.86 1.18
C ILE A 126 12.31 -9.74 2.30
N GLU A 127 12.01 -11.03 2.34
CA GLU A 127 12.53 -11.96 3.37
C GLU A 127 14.02 -12.33 3.21
N ARG A 128 14.60 -12.11 2.01
CA ARG A 128 15.95 -12.56 1.65
C ARG A 128 17.17 -11.68 1.99
N PRO A 129 17.10 -10.43 2.48
CA PRO A 129 18.31 -9.67 2.78
C PRO A 129 18.95 -10.22 4.07
N LYS A 130 19.99 -11.04 3.89
CA LYS A 130 20.91 -11.53 4.93
C LYS A 130 21.44 -10.33 5.74
N GLY A 131 20.74 -9.92 6.79
CA GLY A 131 21.11 -8.79 7.65
C GLY A 131 19.96 -7.90 8.11
N LEU A 132 18.79 -7.95 7.47
CA LEU A 132 17.66 -7.06 7.80
C LEU A 132 16.61 -7.79 8.65
N VAL A 133 17.04 -8.27 9.82
CA VAL A 133 16.21 -8.92 10.85
C VAL A 133 15.52 -10.21 10.38
N SER A 134 15.62 -11.27 11.18
CA SER A 134 14.85 -12.50 10.97
C SER A 134 13.35 -12.19 11.12
N LEU A 135 12.66 -11.84 10.01
CA LEU A 135 11.21 -11.60 9.94
C LEU A 135 10.36 -12.85 10.24
N ARG A 136 11.02 -13.98 10.54
CA ARG A 136 10.40 -15.23 10.97
C ARG A 136 9.50 -15.08 12.21
N ALA A 137 9.72 -14.04 13.01
CA ALA A 137 8.93 -13.75 14.21
C ALA A 137 7.53 -13.15 13.92
N VAL A 138 7.29 -12.56 12.74
CA VAL A 138 5.98 -11.97 12.41
C VAL A 138 4.98 -13.04 11.97
N GLY A 139 5.44 -14.09 11.30
CA GLY A 139 4.60 -15.22 10.89
C GLY A 139 4.14 -16.13 12.04
N GLU A 140 4.77 -16.03 13.22
CA GLU A 140 4.38 -16.82 14.40
C GLU A 140 3.16 -16.23 15.16
N PHE A 141 2.73 -15.01 14.82
CA PHE A 141 1.63 -14.35 15.52
C PHE A 141 0.23 -14.68 14.95
N LEU A 142 0.13 -15.33 13.79
CA LEU A 142 -1.16 -15.54 13.10
C LEU A 142 -1.44 -16.97 12.61
N VAL A 143 -0.60 -17.97 12.90
CA VAL A 143 -0.89 -19.36 12.54
C VAL A 143 -0.58 -20.31 13.71
N PRO A 144 -1.58 -20.97 14.32
CA PRO A 144 -1.29 -22.05 15.26
C PRO A 144 -0.59 -23.18 14.50
N VAL A 145 0.45 -23.73 15.13
CA VAL A 145 1.31 -24.82 14.69
C VAL A 145 0.49 -26.05 14.29
N THR A 146 0.01 -26.15 13.05
CA THR A 146 -0.51 -27.41 12.51
C THR A 146 -0.24 -27.67 11.03
N THR A 147 0.24 -26.69 10.25
CA THR A 147 0.53 -26.91 8.82
C THR A 147 2.02 -26.84 8.49
N ARG A 148 2.85 -27.53 9.27
CA ARG A 148 4.21 -27.88 8.85
C ARG A 148 4.22 -29.29 8.28
N ARG A 149 3.79 -29.45 7.03
CA ARG A 149 4.18 -30.57 6.16
C ARG A 149 3.80 -30.23 4.72
N THR A 150 4.64 -30.71 3.80
CA THR A 150 4.52 -30.68 2.34
C THR A 150 4.84 -29.37 1.62
N TRP A 151 6.13 -29.03 1.54
CA TRP A 151 6.75 -28.57 0.28
C TRP A 151 8.16 -29.16 0.20
N ALA A 152 8.21 -30.43 -0.15
CA ALA A 152 9.40 -31.13 -0.62
C ALA A 152 8.93 -32.12 -1.68
N LEU A 153 8.74 -31.61 -2.90
CA LEU A 153 8.93 -32.29 -4.20
C LEU A 153 9.07 -31.18 -5.25
#